data_AF-A0A7S4UXB0-F1
#
_entry.id   AF-A0A7S4UXB0-F1
#
_cell.length_a   1.000
_cell.length_b   1.000
_cell.length_c   1.000
_cell.angle_alpha   90.00
_cell.angle_beta   90.00
_cell.angle_gamma   90.00
#
_symmetry.space_group_name_H-M   'P 1'
#
loop_
_entity.id
_entity.type
_entity.pdbx_description
1 polymer ?
#
loop_
_entity_poly.entity_id
_entity_poly.type
_entity_poly.pdbx_seq_one_letter_code
_entity_poly.pdbx_strand_id
1 'polypeptide(L)'
;MSYQIVSISNAGGAPEQAYRKMQSAGACPEAPFAEMFKFEVPSLMVGTLDNLMTLSDELGKTDAIIESVVRKIEKTGTELSGKKGSDLTVGGVPAPRYIQQFAWDYAKYPNRRPLKELVALISGGVSAIDEELKQLSQSFADKQVALSEAKRKKGGNLLVADLNDVVTEQAMRSVEVHDSEYLKTLFVAVPKVDMEKFESTIQSLGSNLVGYGGPDWSTDSRNLGKAVMYGSLVDRHGKRGSPVVPGSVKKIMDDKDSVLYTVTILKSQYEAGYYEGDEFQPGTKVDIDAMPREAFHLPTSLFWLHYANTLFSFGWR
;
A
#
# COMPACT_ATOMS: atom_id res chain seq x y z
N MET A 1 34.01 -21.88 -4.27
CA MET A 1 35.00 -22.24 -5.31
C MET A 1 35.95 -21.08 -5.46
N SER A 2 37.25 -21.34 -5.61
CA SER A 2 38.26 -20.32 -5.87
C SER A 2 38.84 -20.56 -7.27
N TYR A 3 39.07 -19.48 -8.00
CA TYR A 3 39.76 -19.50 -9.29
C TYR A 3 41.05 -18.68 -9.16
N GLN A 4 42.10 -19.11 -9.85
CA GLN A 4 43.36 -18.38 -9.92
C GLN A 4 43.66 -18.06 -11.38
N ILE A 5 43.89 -16.78 -11.67
CA ILE A 5 44.33 -16.32 -12.99
C ILE A 5 45.84 -16.18 -12.93
N VAL A 6 46.54 -16.90 -13.80
CA VAL A 6 48.02 -16.92 -13.84
C VAL A 6 48.49 -16.60 -15.25
N SER A 7 49.44 -15.68 -15.36
CA SER A 7 50.13 -15.37 -16.61
C SER A 7 51.58 -15.86 -16.56
N ILE A 8 52.05 -16.51 -17.62
CA ILE A 8 53.44 -16.95 -17.76
C ILE A 8 54.07 -16.35 -19.01
N SER A 9 55.37 -16.05 -18.96
CA SER A 9 56.12 -15.62 -20.14
C SER A 9 56.26 -16.76 -21.13
N ASN A 10 56.04 -16.49 -22.42
CA ASN A 10 56.30 -17.43 -23.50
C ASN A 10 57.78 -17.51 -23.88
N ALA A 11 58.67 -16.74 -23.24
CA ALA A 11 60.11 -16.66 -23.53
C ALA A 11 60.43 -16.46 -25.04
N GLY A 12 59.56 -15.75 -25.76
CA GLY A 12 59.68 -15.50 -27.20
C GLY A 12 59.16 -16.63 -28.10
N GLY A 13 58.67 -17.75 -27.55
CA GLY A 13 58.04 -18.84 -28.29
C GLY A 13 56.54 -18.65 -28.54
N ALA A 14 55.91 -19.60 -29.23
CA ALA A 14 54.46 -19.60 -29.41
C ALA A 14 53.74 -19.77 -28.05
N PRO A 15 52.71 -18.95 -27.73
CA PRO A 15 51.99 -19.04 -26.45
C PRO A 15 51.45 -20.44 -26.13
N GLU A 16 51.03 -21.17 -27.17
CA GLU A 16 50.53 -22.53 -27.07
C GLU A 16 51.57 -23.51 -26.50
N GLN A 17 52.84 -23.32 -26.80
CA GLN A 17 53.91 -24.17 -26.27
C GLN A 17 54.11 -23.94 -24.78
N ALA A 18 54.05 -22.68 -24.32
CA ALA A 18 54.16 -22.35 -22.91
C ALA A 18 52.96 -22.89 -22.11
N TYR A 19 51.75 -22.76 -22.67
CA TYR A 19 50.53 -23.32 -22.10
C TYR A 19 50.60 -24.85 -21.96
N ARG A 20 51.00 -25.57 -23.02
CA ARG A 20 51.14 -27.04 -22.96
C ARG A 20 52.19 -27.50 -21.95
N LYS A 21 53.31 -26.77 -21.84
CA LYS A 21 54.33 -27.06 -20.82
C LYS A 21 53.74 -26.92 -19.41
N MET A 22 53.03 -25.84 -19.14
CA MET A 22 52.37 -25.62 -17.85
C MET A 22 51.28 -26.66 -17.57
N GLN A 23 50.47 -27.01 -18.57
CA GLN A 23 49.46 -28.06 -18.47
C GLN A 23 50.08 -29.42 -18.16
N SER A 24 51.19 -29.77 -18.82
CA SER A 24 51.92 -31.02 -18.55
C SER A 24 52.57 -31.04 -17.16
N ALA A 25 53.03 -29.90 -16.66
CA ALA A 25 53.60 -29.79 -15.32
C ALA A 25 52.53 -29.83 -14.21
N GLY A 26 51.34 -29.30 -14.48
CA GLY A 26 50.18 -29.36 -13.56
C GLY A 26 49.44 -30.70 -13.59
N ALA A 27 49.59 -31.48 -14.66
CA ALA A 27 49.07 -32.83 -14.80
C ALA A 27 49.92 -33.82 -14.00
N CYS A 28 49.76 -33.86 -12.68
CA CYS A 28 50.34 -34.93 -11.86
C CYS A 28 49.60 -36.25 -12.16
N PRO A 29 50.30 -37.37 -12.40
CA PRO A 29 49.67 -38.66 -12.74
C PRO A 29 48.76 -39.24 -11.65
N GLU A 30 49.00 -38.89 -10.38
CA GLU A 30 48.28 -39.47 -9.22
C GLU A 30 47.12 -38.59 -8.72
N ALA A 31 47.20 -37.27 -8.89
CA ALA A 31 46.13 -36.31 -8.60
C ALA A 31 46.39 -34.97 -9.30
N PRO A 32 45.58 -34.54 -10.29
CA PRO A 32 45.78 -33.25 -10.94
C PRO A 32 45.60 -32.11 -9.93
N PHE A 33 46.57 -31.17 -9.88
CA PHE A 33 46.57 -30.08 -8.89
C PHE A 33 45.47 -29.03 -9.15
N ALA A 34 45.07 -28.84 -10.42
CA ALA A 34 43.99 -27.95 -10.84
C ALA A 34 43.53 -28.25 -12.27
N GLU A 35 42.28 -27.94 -12.60
CA GLU A 35 41.83 -27.85 -13.99
C GLU A 35 42.28 -26.53 -14.60
N MET A 36 42.87 -26.58 -15.80
CA MET A 36 43.47 -25.42 -16.46
C MET A 36 42.70 -25.07 -17.73
N PHE A 37 42.20 -23.84 -17.79
CA PHE A 37 41.50 -23.29 -18.96
C PHE A 37 42.29 -22.14 -19.56
N LYS A 38 42.21 -21.98 -20.87
CA LYS A 38 42.86 -20.86 -21.56
C LYS A 38 42.07 -19.58 -21.32
N PHE A 39 42.75 -18.52 -20.90
CA PHE A 39 42.15 -17.20 -20.71
C PHE A 39 42.64 -16.27 -21.82
N GLU A 40 41.79 -16.05 -22.84
CA GLU A 40 42.18 -15.30 -24.02
C GLU A 40 42.02 -13.79 -23.82
N VAL A 41 43.15 -13.08 -23.74
CA VAL A 41 43.21 -11.61 -23.69
C VAL A 41 43.81 -11.10 -25.00
N PRO A 42 43.16 -10.15 -25.70
CA PRO A 42 43.69 -9.59 -26.93
C PRO A 42 44.96 -8.77 -26.69
N SER A 43 45.68 -8.49 -27.77
CA SER A 43 46.68 -7.42 -27.74
C SER A 43 45.97 -6.08 -27.55
N LEU A 44 46.20 -5.46 -26.39
CA LEU A 44 45.67 -4.15 -26.02
C LEU A 44 46.67 -3.06 -26.38
N MET A 45 46.18 -1.85 -26.69
CA MET A 45 47.01 -0.70 -26.98
C MET A 45 47.62 -0.15 -25.68
N VAL A 46 48.87 -0.54 -25.42
CA VAL A 46 49.67 -0.05 -24.29
C VAL A 46 50.34 1.28 -24.63
N GLY A 47 50.34 2.22 -23.66
CA GLY A 47 50.97 3.52 -23.79
C GLY A 47 52.45 3.52 -23.38
N THR A 48 52.88 4.57 -22.71
CA THR A 48 54.22 4.66 -22.09
C THR A 48 54.30 3.82 -20.80
N LEU A 49 55.52 3.52 -20.36
CA LEU A 49 55.75 2.81 -19.09
C LEU A 49 55.14 3.56 -17.88
N ASP A 50 55.28 4.89 -17.85
CA ASP A 50 54.71 5.72 -16.78
C ASP A 50 53.18 5.60 -16.70
N ASN A 51 52.52 5.58 -17.86
CA ASN A 51 51.08 5.34 -17.94
C ASN A 51 50.71 3.95 -17.42
N LEU A 52 51.52 2.92 -17.71
CA LEU A 52 51.29 1.56 -17.22
C LEU A 52 51.46 1.46 -15.71
N MET A 53 52.47 2.14 -15.13
CA MET A 53 52.66 2.16 -13.68
C MET A 53 51.48 2.81 -12.96
N THR A 54 51.02 3.97 -13.44
CA THR A 54 49.85 4.65 -12.86
C THR A 54 48.58 3.80 -13.03
N LEU A 55 48.38 3.19 -14.20
CA LEU A 55 47.25 2.30 -14.45
C LEU A 55 47.26 1.06 -13.56
N SER A 56 48.43 0.52 -13.23
CA SER A 56 48.55 -0.63 -12.33
C SER A 56 47.96 -0.34 -10.95
N ASP A 57 48.25 0.85 -10.40
CA ASP A 57 47.70 1.27 -9.10
C ASP A 57 46.20 1.58 -9.18
N GLU A 58 45.76 2.22 -10.28
CA GLU A 58 44.34 2.51 -10.53
C GLU A 58 43.51 1.25 -10.72
N LEU A 59 44.05 0.22 -11.38
CA LEU A 59 43.39 -1.06 -11.62
C LEU A 59 43.12 -1.81 -10.31
N GLY A 60 44.05 -1.80 -9.36
CA GLY A 60 43.84 -2.42 -8.05
C GLY A 60 42.67 -1.79 -7.29
N LYS A 61 42.51 -0.46 -7.35
CA LYS A 61 41.36 0.24 -6.76
C LYS A 61 40.07 -0.07 -7.52
N THR A 62 40.14 -0.05 -8.85
CA THR A 62 38.99 -0.29 -9.72
C THR A 62 38.44 -1.69 -9.51
N ASP A 63 39.31 -2.71 -9.43
CA ASP A 63 38.93 -4.10 -9.17
C ASP A 63 38.17 -4.25 -7.84
N ALA A 64 38.69 -3.68 -6.76
CA ALA A 64 38.03 -3.71 -5.45
C ALA A 64 36.63 -3.05 -5.46
N ILE A 65 36.46 -1.95 -6.20
CA ILE A 65 35.17 -1.29 -6.36
C ILE A 65 34.20 -2.18 -7.15
N ILE A 66 34.65 -2.74 -8.28
CA ILE A 66 33.82 -3.62 -9.13
C ILE A 66 33.39 -4.86 -8.34
N GLU A 67 34.31 -5.48 -7.60
CA GLU A 67 34.01 -6.63 -6.74
C GLU A 67 32.93 -6.29 -5.71
N SER A 68 33.03 -5.14 -5.05
CA SER A 68 32.03 -4.66 -4.08
C SER A 68 30.64 -4.52 -4.71
N VAL A 69 30.56 -3.94 -5.91
CA VAL A 69 29.28 -3.79 -6.65
C VAL A 69 28.71 -5.15 -7.04
N VAL A 70 29.55 -6.08 -7.54
CA VAL A 70 29.10 -7.44 -7.89
C VAL A 70 28.57 -8.19 -6.66
N ARG A 71 29.26 -8.09 -5.51
CA ARG A 71 28.79 -8.68 -4.24
C ARG A 71 27.46 -8.08 -3.77
N LYS A 72 27.27 -6.77 -3.98
CA LYS A 72 26.01 -6.09 -3.68
C LYS A 72 24.87 -6.60 -4.56
N ILE A 73 25.11 -6.76 -5.86
CA ILE A 73 24.15 -7.37 -6.80
C ILE A 73 23.79 -8.80 -6.37
N GLU A 74 24.79 -9.60 -6.01
CA GLU A 74 24.59 -10.97 -5.53
C GLU A 74 23.69 -11.01 -4.29
N LYS A 75 23.99 -10.17 -3.30
CA LYS A 75 23.20 -10.04 -2.09
C LYS A 75 21.76 -9.60 -2.40
N THR A 76 21.56 -8.59 -3.23
CA THR A 76 20.21 -8.15 -3.60
C THR A 76 19.44 -9.24 -4.36
N GLY A 77 20.10 -9.96 -5.28
CA GLY A 77 19.48 -11.07 -6.02
C GLY A 77 19.01 -12.21 -5.11
N THR A 78 19.83 -12.57 -4.12
CA THR A 78 19.50 -13.61 -3.13
C THR A 78 18.38 -13.18 -2.19
N GLU A 79 18.36 -11.93 -1.73
CA GLU A 79 17.28 -11.37 -0.91
C GLU A 79 15.93 -11.37 -1.66
N LEU A 80 15.93 -11.00 -2.95
CA LEU A 80 14.71 -10.93 -3.77
C LEU A 80 14.19 -12.31 -4.18
N SER A 81 15.06 -13.28 -4.43
CA SER A 81 14.68 -14.61 -4.92
C SER A 81 14.18 -15.55 -3.80
N GLY A 82 14.36 -15.14 -2.54
CA GLY A 82 13.93 -15.92 -1.37
C GLY A 82 14.63 -17.27 -1.29
N LYS A 83 13.89 -18.33 -0.88
CA LYS A 83 14.45 -19.68 -0.64
C LYS A 83 14.86 -20.44 -1.91
N LYS A 84 14.45 -19.98 -3.09
CA LYS A 84 14.92 -20.50 -4.37
C LYS A 84 16.05 -19.57 -4.79
N GLY A 85 17.30 -19.91 -4.47
CA GLY A 85 18.44 -19.07 -4.82
C GLY A 85 18.38 -18.64 -6.28
N SER A 86 18.65 -17.37 -6.58
CA SER A 86 18.88 -16.94 -7.94
C SER A 86 20.21 -17.52 -8.40
N ASP A 87 20.18 -18.46 -9.35
CA ASP A 87 21.38 -18.77 -10.11
C ASP A 87 21.70 -17.57 -11.00
N LEU A 88 22.58 -16.71 -10.50
CA LEU A 88 23.07 -15.56 -11.27
C LEU A 88 23.89 -16.08 -12.44
N THR A 89 23.54 -15.62 -13.64
CA THR A 89 24.20 -16.02 -14.88
C THR A 89 24.74 -14.79 -15.59
N VAL A 90 25.81 -14.98 -16.35
CA VAL A 90 26.40 -13.96 -17.21
C VAL A 90 25.96 -14.27 -18.64
N GLY A 91 25.05 -13.45 -19.19
CA GLY A 91 24.50 -13.69 -20.53
C GLY A 91 23.77 -15.04 -20.68
N GLY A 92 23.15 -15.55 -19.62
CA GLY A 92 22.50 -16.86 -19.59
C GLY A 92 23.46 -18.04 -19.33
N VAL A 93 24.75 -17.80 -19.15
CA VAL A 93 25.76 -18.82 -18.84
C VAL A 93 26.09 -18.78 -17.34
N PRO A 94 26.12 -19.93 -16.63
CA PRO A 94 26.56 -19.97 -15.24
C PRO A 94 27.99 -19.43 -15.07
N ALA A 95 28.25 -18.66 -14.01
CA ALA A 95 29.54 -18.03 -13.77
C ALA A 95 30.75 -19.00 -13.85
N PRO A 96 30.70 -20.25 -13.29
CA PRO A 96 31.78 -21.21 -13.45
C PRO A 96 32.12 -21.52 -14.91
N ARG A 97 31.09 -21.73 -15.74
CA ARG A 97 31.26 -22.03 -17.16
C ARG A 97 31.73 -20.81 -17.95
N TYR A 98 31.25 -19.62 -17.57
CA TYR A 98 31.67 -18.36 -18.20
C TYR A 98 33.18 -18.14 -18.04
N ILE A 99 33.73 -18.37 -16.85
CA ILE A 99 35.18 -18.21 -16.58
C ILE A 99 36.00 -19.20 -17.43
N GLN A 100 35.54 -20.45 -17.57
CA GLN A 100 36.22 -21.48 -18.36
C GLN A 100 36.28 -21.18 -19.86
N GLN A 101 35.33 -20.37 -20.37
CA GLN A 101 35.18 -20.05 -21.79
C GLN A 101 35.25 -18.53 -22.02
N PHE A 102 35.98 -17.82 -21.16
CA PHE A 102 36.10 -16.38 -21.25
C PHE A 102 36.64 -15.97 -22.61
N ALA A 103 35.92 -15.05 -23.26
CA ALA A 103 36.33 -14.41 -24.49
C ALA A 103 36.16 -12.90 -24.33
N TRP A 104 37.12 -12.14 -24.83
CA TRP A 104 37.06 -10.70 -24.80
C TRP A 104 35.91 -10.17 -25.66
N ASP A 105 35.09 -9.28 -25.09
CA ASP A 105 33.99 -8.64 -25.82
C ASP A 105 34.54 -7.48 -26.67
N TYR A 106 34.87 -7.77 -27.92
CA TYR A 106 35.39 -6.79 -28.88
C TYR A 106 34.35 -5.73 -29.30
N ALA A 107 33.05 -6.03 -29.17
CA ALA A 107 31.99 -5.09 -29.53
C ALA A 107 31.84 -4.03 -28.43
N LYS A 108 31.88 -4.45 -27.17
CA LYS A 108 31.75 -3.56 -26.02
C LYS A 108 33.06 -2.88 -25.64
N TYR A 109 34.19 -3.57 -25.74
CA TYR A 109 35.52 -3.08 -25.35
C TYR A 109 36.54 -3.23 -26.49
N PRO A 110 36.54 -2.36 -27.51
CA PRO A 110 37.44 -2.50 -28.66
C PRO A 110 38.92 -2.40 -28.26
N ASN A 111 39.71 -3.42 -28.59
CA ASN A 111 41.14 -3.51 -28.21
C ASN A 111 42.07 -2.46 -28.85
N ARG A 112 41.57 -1.71 -29.85
CA ARG A 112 42.27 -0.59 -30.50
C ARG A 112 42.20 0.71 -29.70
N ARG A 113 41.37 0.79 -28.65
CA ARG A 113 41.33 1.98 -27.78
C ARG A 113 42.50 1.97 -26.80
N PRO A 114 43.00 3.15 -26.40
CA PRO A 114 43.99 3.25 -25.33
C PRO A 114 43.51 2.56 -24.05
N LEU A 115 44.42 1.86 -23.37
CA LEU A 115 44.09 1.08 -22.16
C LEU A 115 43.36 1.91 -21.09
N LYS A 116 43.80 3.16 -20.88
CA LYS A 116 43.18 4.08 -19.91
C LYS A 116 41.70 4.38 -20.23
N GLU A 117 41.37 4.52 -21.50
CA GLU A 117 39.97 4.74 -21.92
C GLU A 117 39.11 3.50 -21.69
N LEU A 118 39.66 2.30 -21.94
CA LEU A 118 38.95 1.04 -21.67
C LEU A 118 38.65 0.88 -20.17
N VAL A 119 39.62 1.19 -19.31
CA VAL A 119 39.43 1.15 -17.85
C VAL A 119 38.35 2.15 -17.43
N ALA A 120 38.40 3.39 -17.92
CA ALA A 120 37.40 4.42 -17.62
C ALA A 120 35.99 4.04 -18.10
N LEU A 121 35.89 3.38 -19.26
CA LEU A 121 34.62 2.92 -19.81
C LEU A 121 34.03 1.76 -19.01
N ILE A 122 34.85 0.81 -18.55
CA ILE A 122 34.41 -0.28 -17.66
C ILE A 122 33.98 0.29 -16.30
N SER A 123 34.81 1.13 -15.67
CA SER A 123 34.52 1.68 -14.35
C SER A 123 33.28 2.57 -14.37
N GLY A 124 33.15 3.44 -15.36
CA GLY A 124 31.96 4.28 -15.55
C GLY A 124 30.69 3.46 -15.78
N GLY A 125 30.77 2.38 -16.55
CA GLY A 125 29.66 1.45 -16.74
C GLY A 125 29.23 0.76 -15.44
N VAL A 126 30.19 0.32 -14.62
CA VAL A 126 29.90 -0.30 -13.33
C VAL A 126 29.32 0.72 -12.34
N SER A 127 29.82 1.96 -12.32
CA SER A 127 29.26 3.02 -11.49
C SER A 127 27.81 3.36 -11.87
N ALA A 128 27.48 3.39 -13.17
CA ALA A 128 26.11 3.58 -13.62
C ALA A 128 25.19 2.45 -13.14
N ILE A 129 25.64 1.19 -13.25
CA ILE A 129 24.90 0.01 -12.77
C ILE A 129 24.68 0.08 -11.24
N ASP A 130 25.68 0.51 -10.46
CA ASP A 130 25.53 0.61 -9.00
C ASP A 130 24.50 1.69 -8.60
N GLU A 131 24.48 2.82 -9.30
CA GLU A 131 23.50 3.88 -9.06
C GLU A 131 22.08 3.42 -9.46
N GLU A 132 21.92 2.75 -10.60
CA GLU A 132 20.65 2.14 -11.00
C GLU A 132 20.16 1.11 -9.97
N LEU A 133 21.05 0.23 -9.50
CA LEU A 133 20.73 -0.76 -8.46
C LEU A 133 20.26 -0.08 -7.17
N LYS A 134 20.92 1.00 -6.75
CA LYS A 134 20.56 1.77 -5.55
C LYS A 134 19.18 2.41 -5.69
N GLN A 135 18.88 3.03 -6.83
CA GLN A 135 17.58 3.65 -7.11
C GLN A 135 16.45 2.61 -7.12
N LEU A 136 16.67 1.47 -7.80
CA LEU A 136 15.70 0.37 -7.83
C LEU A 136 15.47 -0.23 -6.44
N SER A 137 16.54 -0.40 -5.65
CA SER A 137 16.46 -0.92 -4.28
C SER A 137 15.64 0.01 -3.38
N GLN A 138 15.85 1.32 -3.46
CA GLN A 138 15.05 2.30 -2.72
C GLN A 138 13.57 2.26 -3.13
N SER A 139 13.28 2.26 -4.43
CA SER A 139 11.90 2.18 -4.94
C SER A 139 11.19 0.90 -4.48
N PHE A 140 11.90 -0.23 -4.45
CA PHE A 140 11.36 -1.49 -3.95
C PHE A 140 11.04 -1.40 -2.46
N ALA A 141 11.93 -0.83 -1.64
CA ALA A 141 11.70 -0.63 -0.21
C ALA A 141 10.47 0.26 0.05
N ASP A 142 10.32 1.37 -0.68
CA ASP A 142 9.18 2.28 -0.56
C ASP A 142 7.86 1.57 -0.89
N LYS A 143 7.84 0.76 -1.97
CA LYS A 143 6.68 -0.04 -2.35
C LYS A 143 6.35 -1.12 -1.32
N GLN A 144 7.36 -1.72 -0.69
CA GLN A 144 7.15 -2.72 0.36
C GLN A 144 6.51 -2.09 1.60
N VAL A 145 6.93 -0.88 1.98
CA VAL A 145 6.29 -0.10 3.05
C VAL A 145 4.85 0.23 2.69
N ALA A 146 4.60 0.78 1.49
CA ALA A 146 3.26 1.12 1.03
C ALA A 146 2.33 -0.12 1.00
N LEU A 147 2.84 -1.28 0.60
CA LEU A 147 2.10 -2.55 0.63
C LEU A 147 1.76 -2.98 2.06
N SER A 148 2.72 -2.86 2.99
CA SER A 148 2.48 -3.18 4.40
C SER A 148 1.39 -2.29 5.01
N GLU A 149 1.44 -0.98 4.73
CA GLU A 149 0.42 -0.03 5.17
C GLU A 149 -0.95 -0.34 4.56
N ALA A 150 -1.01 -0.65 3.25
CA ALA A 150 -2.24 -1.03 2.59
C ALA A 150 -2.82 -2.33 3.17
N LYS A 151 -1.98 -3.33 3.46
CA LYS A 151 -2.41 -4.56 4.15
C LYS A 151 -2.98 -4.28 5.54
N ARG A 152 -2.35 -3.38 6.30
CA ARG A 152 -2.87 -2.97 7.62
C ARG A 152 -4.23 -2.28 7.51
N LYS A 153 -4.44 -1.45 6.47
CA LYS A 153 -5.74 -0.80 6.21
C LYS A 153 -6.82 -1.82 5.83
N LYS A 154 -6.48 -2.85 5.05
CA LYS A 154 -7.43 -3.89 4.61
C LYS A 154 -7.77 -4.96 5.65
N GLY A 155 -6.87 -5.22 6.61
CA GLY A 155 -7.00 -6.32 7.58
C GLY A 155 -7.49 -5.92 8.96
N GLY A 156 -8.15 -4.76 9.11
CA GLY A 156 -8.62 -4.25 10.40
C GLY A 156 -9.93 -4.90 10.89
N ASN A 157 -10.21 -4.75 12.19
CA ASN A 157 -11.55 -4.93 12.76
C ASN A 157 -12.51 -3.89 12.15
N LEU A 158 -13.81 -4.18 12.08
CA LEU A 158 -14.91 -3.29 11.67
C LEU A 158 -14.82 -1.85 12.23
N LEU A 159 -14.16 -1.62 13.37
CA LEU A 159 -13.94 -0.29 13.95
C LEU A 159 -12.90 0.58 13.19
N VAL A 160 -12.02 -0.04 12.40
CA VAL A 160 -10.85 0.62 11.75
C VAL A 160 -10.79 0.33 10.25
N ALA A 161 -11.39 -0.76 9.78
CA ALA A 161 -11.40 -1.14 8.38
C ALA A 161 -12.34 -0.25 7.55
N ASP A 162 -12.02 -0.09 6.27
CA ASP A 162 -12.92 0.56 5.31
C ASP A 162 -14.12 -0.35 5.06
N LEU A 163 -15.33 0.16 5.29
CA LEU A 163 -16.56 -0.60 5.08
C LEU A 163 -16.73 -1.03 3.62
N ASN A 164 -16.17 -0.31 2.64
CA ASN A 164 -16.23 -0.75 1.23
C ASN A 164 -15.45 -2.05 0.98
N ASP A 165 -14.40 -2.31 1.76
CA ASP A 165 -13.58 -3.52 1.64
C ASP A 165 -14.16 -4.70 2.44
N VAL A 166 -14.96 -4.43 3.49
CA VAL A 166 -15.49 -5.45 4.42
C VAL A 166 -16.94 -5.82 4.14
N VAL A 167 -17.76 -4.86 3.67
CA VAL A 167 -19.18 -5.07 3.46
C VAL A 167 -19.41 -5.80 2.14
N THR A 168 -19.94 -7.02 2.22
CA THR A 168 -20.25 -7.84 1.05
C THR A 168 -21.57 -7.42 0.40
N GLU A 169 -21.70 -7.65 -0.91
CA GLU A 169 -22.95 -7.37 -1.66
C GLU A 169 -24.15 -8.10 -1.05
N GLN A 170 -23.95 -9.34 -0.59
CA GLN A 170 -24.98 -10.14 0.07
C GLN A 170 -25.48 -9.48 1.36
N ALA A 171 -24.59 -8.91 2.17
CA ALA A 171 -24.94 -8.25 3.41
C ALA A 171 -25.73 -6.95 3.17
N MET A 172 -25.45 -6.25 2.06
CA MET A 172 -26.17 -5.01 1.70
C MET A 172 -27.54 -5.26 1.09
N ARG A 173 -27.77 -6.39 0.41
CA ARG A 173 -29.07 -6.69 -0.21
C ARG A 173 -30.24 -6.73 0.78
N SER A 174 -29.99 -7.08 2.04
CA SER A 174 -31.00 -7.10 3.10
C SER A 174 -31.22 -5.74 3.78
N VAL A 175 -30.43 -4.73 3.43
CA VAL A 175 -30.43 -3.42 4.07
C VAL A 175 -31.08 -2.40 3.13
N GLU A 176 -32.16 -1.79 3.61
CA GLU A 176 -32.75 -0.61 2.95
C GLU A 176 -31.98 0.62 3.42
N VAL A 177 -31.25 1.25 2.50
CA VAL A 177 -30.49 2.47 2.77
C VAL A 177 -31.33 3.66 2.35
N HIS A 178 -31.59 4.57 3.29
CA HIS A 178 -32.26 5.83 3.05
C HIS A 178 -31.24 6.98 3.10
N ASP A 179 -31.21 7.81 2.05
CA ASP A 179 -30.61 9.15 2.10
C ASP A 179 -31.54 10.12 1.40
N SER A 180 -32.61 10.47 2.13
CA SER A 180 -33.58 11.45 1.68
C SER A 180 -33.34 12.79 2.38
N GLU A 181 -34.19 13.76 2.09
CA GLU A 181 -34.16 15.05 2.78
C GLU A 181 -34.43 14.91 4.29
N TYR A 182 -35.30 13.96 4.68
CA TYR A 182 -35.77 13.81 6.06
C TYR A 182 -35.22 12.58 6.78
N LEU A 183 -34.83 11.52 6.06
CA LEU A 183 -34.32 10.27 6.64
C LEU A 183 -32.91 9.96 6.15
N LYS A 184 -32.06 9.47 7.05
CA LYS A 184 -30.69 9.04 6.76
C LYS A 184 -30.39 7.71 7.47
N THR A 185 -29.83 6.74 6.76
CA THR A 185 -29.37 5.47 7.34
C THR A 185 -27.88 5.58 7.68
N LEU A 186 -27.54 5.24 8.92
CA LEU A 186 -26.19 5.27 9.47
C LEU A 186 -25.69 3.86 9.71
N PHE A 187 -24.39 3.64 9.49
CA PHE A 187 -23.70 2.40 9.80
C PHE A 187 -22.91 2.59 11.10
N VAL A 188 -23.17 1.74 12.09
CA VAL A 188 -22.58 1.85 13.43
C VAL A 188 -21.89 0.55 13.78
N ALA A 189 -20.57 0.59 13.91
CA ALA A 189 -19.77 -0.52 14.43
C ALA A 189 -19.70 -0.43 15.96
N VAL A 190 -20.13 -1.49 16.65
CA VAL A 190 -20.22 -1.55 18.11
C VAL A 190 -19.38 -2.71 18.63
N PRO A 191 -18.50 -2.51 19.63
CA PRO A 191 -17.80 -3.61 20.29
C PRO A 191 -18.78 -4.62 20.89
N LYS A 192 -18.48 -5.92 20.80
CA LYS A 192 -19.38 -6.99 21.32
C LYS A 192 -19.69 -6.83 22.82
N VAL A 193 -18.76 -6.26 23.58
CA VAL A 193 -18.93 -6.00 25.03
C VAL A 193 -20.06 -5.00 25.31
N ASP A 194 -20.29 -4.03 24.41
CA ASP A 194 -21.30 -2.98 24.58
C ASP A 194 -22.59 -3.25 23.78
N MET A 195 -22.70 -4.43 23.16
CA MET A 195 -23.80 -4.77 22.24
C MET A 195 -25.17 -4.68 22.92
N GLU A 196 -25.36 -5.34 24.06
CA GLU A 196 -26.65 -5.36 24.78
C GLU A 196 -27.06 -3.96 25.23
N LYS A 197 -26.09 -3.18 25.72
CA LYS A 197 -26.29 -1.79 26.14
C LYS A 197 -26.68 -0.90 24.95
N PHE A 198 -26.07 -1.13 23.79
CA PHE A 198 -26.41 -0.40 22.57
C PHE A 198 -27.84 -0.69 22.14
N GLU A 199 -28.23 -1.97 22.03
CA GLU A 199 -29.57 -2.37 21.62
C GLU A 199 -30.66 -1.83 22.55
N SER A 200 -30.41 -1.79 23.86
CA SER A 200 -31.37 -1.25 24.85
C SER A 200 -31.51 0.27 24.81
N THR A 201 -30.48 0.99 24.37
CA THR A 201 -30.40 2.46 24.53
C THR A 201 -30.59 3.22 23.22
N ILE A 202 -30.31 2.59 22.07
CA ILE A 202 -30.31 3.27 20.78
C ILE A 202 -31.66 3.90 20.42
N GLN A 203 -32.79 3.25 20.76
CA GLN A 203 -34.13 3.79 20.46
C GLN A 203 -34.52 5.00 21.30
N SER A 204 -33.89 5.20 22.47
CA SER A 204 -34.12 6.35 23.35
C SER A 204 -33.05 7.42 23.21
N LEU A 205 -32.14 7.28 22.23
CA LEU A 205 -31.09 8.25 21.94
C LEU A 205 -31.69 9.64 21.69
N GLY A 206 -31.23 10.68 22.39
CA GLY A 206 -31.76 12.02 22.18
C GLY A 206 -33.28 12.11 22.37
N SER A 207 -33.80 11.46 23.41
CA SER A 207 -35.23 11.32 23.73
C SER A 207 -36.04 12.62 23.84
N ASN A 208 -35.42 13.79 23.75
CA ASN A 208 -36.10 15.08 23.77
C ASN A 208 -35.80 15.96 22.53
N LEU A 209 -35.13 15.41 21.50
CA LEU A 209 -34.65 16.19 20.36
C LEU A 209 -35.73 16.46 19.31
N VAL A 210 -36.51 15.44 18.97
CA VAL A 210 -37.49 15.53 17.89
C VAL A 210 -38.87 15.79 18.45
N GLY A 211 -39.55 16.78 17.87
CA GLY A 211 -40.94 17.06 18.16
C GLY A 211 -41.84 16.07 17.42
N TYR A 212 -42.51 15.21 18.16
CA TYR A 212 -43.57 14.31 17.67
C TYR A 212 -44.96 14.94 17.77
N GLY A 213 -45.06 16.15 18.32
CA GLY A 213 -46.28 16.90 18.29
C GLY A 213 -46.64 17.22 16.83
N GLY A 214 -47.86 16.92 16.48
CA GLY A 214 -48.45 17.24 15.21
C GLY A 214 -49.96 17.20 15.37
N PRO A 215 -50.73 17.68 14.36
CA PRO A 215 -52.14 17.33 14.22
C PRO A 215 -52.37 15.90 14.71
N ASP A 216 -53.40 15.66 15.51
CA ASP A 216 -53.77 14.30 15.86
C ASP A 216 -54.01 13.49 14.57
N TRP A 217 -53.04 12.63 14.25
CA TRP A 217 -53.11 11.72 13.11
C TRP A 217 -53.91 10.46 13.44
N SER A 218 -54.56 10.41 14.62
CA SER A 218 -55.57 9.40 14.87
C SER A 218 -56.56 9.43 13.71
N THR A 219 -56.85 8.25 13.17
CA THR A 219 -57.72 8.03 12.00
C THR A 219 -59.19 8.39 12.26
N ASP A 220 -59.49 9.25 13.24
CA ASP A 220 -60.82 9.81 13.42
C ASP A 220 -61.06 10.88 12.36
N SER A 221 -61.65 10.42 11.25
CA SER A 221 -62.03 11.24 10.10
C SER A 221 -62.80 12.53 10.44
N ARG A 222 -63.42 12.60 11.63
CA ARG A 222 -64.15 13.77 12.15
C ARG A 222 -63.26 14.97 12.53
N ASN A 223 -61.95 14.78 12.65
CA ASN A 223 -61.02 15.83 13.08
C ASN A 223 -60.08 16.31 11.96
N LEU A 224 -60.15 15.68 10.78
CA LEU A 224 -59.43 16.13 9.58
C LEU A 224 -59.93 17.53 9.16
N GLY A 225 -59.01 18.50 9.06
CA GLY A 225 -59.31 19.86 8.58
C GLY A 225 -59.78 20.88 9.62
N LYS A 226 -59.84 20.53 10.92
CA LYS A 226 -60.10 21.52 11.98
C LYS A 226 -58.86 22.40 12.22
N ALA A 227 -59.05 23.72 12.34
CA ALA A 227 -57.98 24.70 12.56
C ALA A 227 -57.15 24.49 13.84
N VAL A 228 -57.64 23.65 14.77
CA VAL A 228 -56.97 23.29 16.03
C VAL A 228 -55.81 22.31 15.81
N MET A 229 -55.66 21.78 14.60
CA MET A 229 -54.75 20.69 14.29
C MET A 229 -53.65 21.07 13.28
N TYR A 230 -53.57 22.32 12.81
CA TYR A 230 -52.50 22.75 11.90
C TYR A 230 -52.01 24.16 12.26
N GLY A 231 -50.77 24.50 11.89
CA GLY A 231 -50.21 25.83 12.12
C GLY A 231 -49.78 26.09 13.57
N SER A 232 -49.81 27.36 13.99
CA SER A 232 -49.31 27.84 15.30
C SER A 232 -50.08 27.32 16.52
N LEU A 233 -51.22 26.65 16.31
CA LEU A 233 -52.06 26.08 17.38
C LEU A 233 -51.64 24.65 17.78
N VAL A 234 -50.68 24.05 17.09
CA VAL A 234 -50.13 22.73 17.43
C VAL A 234 -48.74 22.91 18.02
N ASP A 235 -48.60 22.61 19.31
CA ASP A 235 -47.29 22.48 19.91
C ASP A 235 -46.62 21.18 19.43
N ARG A 236 -45.82 21.30 18.35
CA ARG A 236 -45.02 20.19 17.83
C ARG A 236 -44.01 19.67 18.85
N HIS A 237 -43.67 20.47 19.84
CA HIS A 237 -42.74 20.12 20.92
C HIS A 237 -43.46 19.63 22.19
N GLY A 238 -44.80 19.57 22.19
CA GLY A 238 -45.60 19.10 23.33
C GLY A 238 -45.42 17.61 23.61
N LYS A 239 -45.00 16.83 22.60
CA LYS A 239 -44.43 15.49 22.76
C LYS A 239 -43.09 15.45 22.05
N ARG A 240 -42.02 15.14 22.78
CA ARG A 240 -40.68 14.97 22.24
C ARG A 240 -40.24 13.52 22.32
N GLY A 241 -39.26 13.14 21.49
CA GLY A 241 -38.71 11.80 21.48
C GLY A 241 -37.40 11.72 20.71
N SER A 242 -36.89 10.49 20.57
CA SER A 242 -35.66 10.19 19.84
C SER A 242 -35.81 10.44 18.34
N PRO A 243 -34.77 10.89 17.61
CA PRO A 243 -34.76 10.90 16.15
C PRO A 243 -34.62 9.52 15.51
N VAL A 244 -34.37 8.46 16.29
CA VAL A 244 -34.21 7.11 15.75
C VAL A 244 -35.57 6.55 15.34
N VAL A 245 -35.67 6.07 14.10
CA VAL A 245 -36.91 5.45 13.60
C VAL A 245 -37.11 4.11 14.32
N PRO A 246 -38.28 3.89 14.96
CA PRO A 246 -38.55 2.63 15.66
C PRO A 246 -38.44 1.42 14.73
N GLY A 247 -37.77 0.36 15.19
CA GLY A 247 -37.57 -0.87 14.41
C GLY A 247 -36.58 -0.77 13.24
N SER A 248 -35.92 0.38 13.06
CA SER A 248 -34.95 0.57 11.97
C SER A 248 -33.56 -0.03 12.23
N VAL A 249 -33.30 -0.46 13.47
CA VAL A 249 -32.02 -1.06 13.86
C VAL A 249 -31.94 -2.48 13.29
N LYS A 250 -30.96 -2.74 12.42
CA LYS A 250 -30.72 -4.07 11.84
C LYS A 250 -29.24 -4.43 11.94
N LYS A 251 -28.95 -5.65 12.39
CA LYS A 251 -27.60 -6.21 12.34
C LYS A 251 -27.27 -6.63 10.90
N ILE A 252 -26.10 -6.22 10.42
CA ILE A 252 -25.61 -6.53 9.07
C ILE A 252 -24.64 -7.71 9.10
N MET A 253 -23.62 -7.60 9.96
CA MET A 253 -22.55 -8.60 10.12
C MET A 253 -21.87 -8.45 11.48
N ASP A 254 -21.10 -9.45 11.86
CA ASP A 254 -20.19 -9.38 12.99
C ASP A 254 -18.83 -9.98 12.65
N ASP A 255 -17.79 -9.40 13.25
CA ASP A 255 -16.45 -9.96 13.24
C ASP A 255 -16.12 -10.58 14.61
N LYS A 256 -14.84 -10.82 14.91
CA LYS A 256 -14.43 -11.42 16.18
C LYS A 256 -14.80 -10.56 17.40
N ASP A 257 -14.73 -9.23 17.28
CA ASP A 257 -14.71 -8.30 18.41
C ASP A 257 -15.81 -7.23 18.33
N SER A 258 -16.50 -7.10 17.20
CA SER A 258 -17.43 -6.02 16.90
C SER A 258 -18.58 -6.47 16.00
N VAL A 259 -19.67 -5.70 16.04
CA VAL A 259 -20.90 -5.94 15.29
C VAL A 259 -21.27 -4.68 14.53
N LEU A 260 -21.65 -4.82 13.26
CA LEU A 260 -22.09 -3.72 12.41
C LEU A 260 -23.62 -3.67 12.36
N TYR A 261 -24.19 -2.52 12.72
CA TYR A 261 -25.62 -2.23 12.65
C TYR A 261 -25.92 -1.13 11.63
N THR A 262 -27.10 -1.18 11.00
CA THR A 262 -27.73 0.00 10.40
C THR A 262 -28.77 0.59 11.33
N VAL A 263 -28.81 1.93 11.41
CA VAL A 263 -29.83 2.67 12.15
C VAL A 263 -30.35 3.79 11.26
N THR A 264 -31.67 3.92 11.10
CA THR A 264 -32.24 5.05 10.36
C THR A 264 -32.66 6.13 11.32
N ILE A 265 -32.21 7.36 11.05
CA ILE A 265 -32.51 8.54 11.85
C ILE A 265 -33.26 9.58 11.03
N LEU A 266 -34.04 10.40 11.72
CA LEU A 266 -34.59 11.63 11.18
C LEU A 266 -33.47 12.67 11.03
N LYS A 267 -33.11 12.97 9.78
CA LYS A 267 -32.08 13.93 9.36
C LYS A 267 -32.52 15.36 9.58
N SER A 268 -33.78 15.66 9.25
CA SER A 268 -34.34 17.01 9.36
C SER A 268 -35.84 16.97 9.61
N GLN A 269 -36.36 18.05 10.16
CA GLN A 269 -37.79 18.27 10.35
C GLN A 269 -38.16 19.68 9.87
N TYR A 270 -39.28 19.80 9.16
CA TYR A 270 -39.80 21.10 8.75
C TYR A 270 -40.78 21.64 9.78
N GLU A 271 -40.53 22.84 10.28
CA GLU A 271 -41.47 23.60 11.11
C GLU A 271 -42.27 24.56 10.23
N ALA A 272 -43.60 24.50 10.35
CA ALA A 272 -44.48 25.34 9.55
C ALA A 272 -44.33 26.82 9.93
N GLY A 273 -44.46 27.70 8.93
CA GLY A 273 -44.51 29.14 9.15
C GLY A 273 -45.77 29.55 9.92
N TYR A 274 -45.74 30.73 10.53
CA TYR A 274 -46.86 31.28 11.28
C TYR A 274 -47.09 32.75 10.92
N TYR A 275 -48.29 33.25 11.18
CA TYR A 275 -48.59 34.68 11.08
C TYR A 275 -48.39 35.34 12.44
N GLU A 276 -47.70 36.46 12.47
CA GLU A 276 -47.59 37.34 13.63
C GLU A 276 -48.24 38.68 13.28
N GLY A 277 -49.51 38.85 13.65
CA GLY A 277 -50.34 39.94 13.13
C GLY A 277 -50.67 39.74 11.65
N ASP A 278 -50.36 40.74 10.81
CA ASP A 278 -50.56 40.69 9.35
C ASP A 278 -49.32 40.21 8.57
N GLU A 279 -48.19 39.96 9.25
CA GLU A 279 -46.95 39.49 8.61
C GLU A 279 -46.81 37.96 8.70
N PHE A 280 -46.49 37.33 7.56
CA PHE A 280 -46.20 35.89 7.49
C PHE A 280 -44.73 35.62 7.74
N GLN A 281 -44.44 34.84 8.79
CA GLN A 281 -43.11 34.28 9.03
C GLN A 281 -42.98 32.94 8.30
N PRO A 282 -42.00 32.78 7.38
CA PRO A 282 -41.81 31.52 6.67
C PRO A 282 -41.36 30.41 7.62
N GLY A 283 -41.81 29.19 7.33
CA GLY A 283 -41.40 28.01 8.08
C GLY A 283 -39.92 27.72 7.93
N THR A 284 -39.33 27.13 8.97
CA THR A 284 -37.89 26.87 9.04
C THR A 284 -37.63 25.37 9.11
N LYS A 285 -36.58 24.93 8.42
CA LYS A 285 -36.12 23.55 8.49
C LYS A 285 -35.09 23.41 9.61
N VAL A 286 -35.31 22.46 10.51
CA VAL A 286 -34.39 22.12 11.59
C VAL A 286 -33.64 20.86 11.18
N ASP A 287 -32.33 20.99 10.98
CA ASP A 287 -31.45 19.86 10.68
C ASP A 287 -30.97 19.22 11.98
N ILE A 288 -31.43 18.00 12.23
CA ILE A 288 -31.13 17.23 13.45
C ILE A 288 -29.73 16.59 13.34
N ASP A 289 -29.30 16.22 12.12
CA ASP A 289 -27.96 15.69 11.84
C ASP A 289 -26.84 16.73 12.11
N ALA A 290 -27.19 18.02 12.09
CA ALA A 290 -26.26 19.13 12.37
C ALA A 290 -26.17 19.51 13.86
N MET A 291 -26.95 18.87 14.74
CA MET A 291 -26.96 19.21 16.17
C MET A 291 -25.67 18.75 16.89
N PRO A 292 -25.18 19.52 17.88
CA PRO A 292 -24.02 19.13 18.65
C PRO A 292 -24.26 17.84 19.43
N ARG A 293 -23.20 17.04 19.64
CA ARG A 293 -23.27 15.73 20.30
C ARG A 293 -23.87 15.76 21.70
N GLU A 294 -23.70 16.88 22.40
CA GLU A 294 -24.25 17.13 23.73
C GLU A 294 -25.79 17.03 23.74
N ALA A 295 -26.43 17.38 22.63
CA ALA A 295 -27.87 17.31 22.47
C ALA A 295 -28.40 15.86 22.58
N PHE A 296 -27.60 14.87 22.17
CA PHE A 296 -28.00 13.46 22.14
C PHE A 296 -27.88 12.74 23.49
N HIS A 297 -27.39 13.41 24.55
CA HIS A 297 -27.25 12.85 25.91
C HIS A 297 -26.49 11.51 25.91
N LEU A 298 -25.44 11.42 25.09
CA LEU A 298 -24.67 10.20 24.90
C LEU A 298 -23.85 9.85 26.16
N PRO A 299 -23.90 8.60 26.64
CA PRO A 299 -22.94 8.11 27.62
C PRO A 299 -21.51 8.25 27.08
N THR A 300 -20.58 8.71 27.90
CA THR A 300 -19.15 8.90 27.56
C THR A 300 -18.45 7.63 27.05
N SER A 301 -19.06 6.45 27.22
CA SER A 301 -18.57 5.14 26.75
C SER A 301 -19.00 4.79 25.32
N LEU A 302 -20.06 5.42 24.79
CA LEU A 302 -20.49 5.21 23.41
C LEU A 302 -19.64 6.08 22.51
N PHE A 303 -18.51 5.52 22.08
CA PHE A 303 -17.76 6.05 20.96
C PHE A 303 -18.65 6.00 19.71
N TRP A 304 -19.32 7.12 19.42
CA TRP A 304 -19.65 7.42 18.04
C TRP A 304 -18.31 7.55 17.31
N LEU A 305 -17.93 6.51 16.58
CA LEU A 305 -17.08 6.69 15.42
C LEU A 305 -17.84 7.68 14.53
N HIS A 306 -17.50 8.97 14.65
CA HIS A 306 -17.65 9.91 13.54
C HIS A 306 -16.70 9.44 12.44
N TYR A 307 -17.08 8.34 11.79
CA TYR A 307 -16.64 8.04 10.43
C TYR A 307 -17.85 8.29 9.53
N ALA A 308 -18.38 9.51 9.59
CA ALA A 308 -19.36 10.00 8.65
C ALA A 308 -18.92 11.35 8.05
N ASN A 309 -17.62 11.66 8.08
CA ASN A 309 -17.09 12.87 7.46
C ASN A 309 -16.35 12.63 6.13
N THR A 310 -16.42 11.42 5.53
CA THR A 310 -15.70 11.22 4.25
C THR A 310 -16.15 10.10 3.30
N LEU A 311 -17.31 9.46 3.46
CA LEU A 311 -17.78 8.41 2.54
C LEU A 311 -19.32 8.43 2.60
N PHE A 312 -20.04 9.22 1.82
CA PHE A 312 -20.59 8.86 0.52
C PHE A 312 -21.03 10.16 -0.18
N SER A 313 -20.09 10.93 -0.73
CA SER A 313 -20.40 11.96 -1.74
C SER A 313 -20.10 11.48 -3.17
N PHE A 314 -19.81 10.19 -3.35
CA PHE A 314 -19.69 9.61 -4.68
C PHE A 314 -20.88 8.70 -4.94
N GLY A 315 -21.70 9.19 -5.86
CA GLY A 315 -22.94 8.56 -6.28
C GLY A 315 -22.75 7.11 -6.66
N TRP A 316 -23.61 6.29 -6.08
CA TRP A 316 -24.07 5.07 -6.70
C TRP A 316 -25.53 5.32 -7.05
N ARG A 317 -25.76 5.54 -8.34
CA ARG A 317 -27.09 5.48 -8.96
C ARG A 317 -27.49 4.02 -9.12
#